data_AF-A0A2N7D765-F1
#
_entry.id   AF-A0A2N7D765-F1
#
_cell.length_a   1.000
_cell.length_b   1.000
_cell.length_c   1.000
_cell.angle_alpha   90.00
_cell.angle_beta   90.00
_cell.angle_gamma   90.00
#
_symmetry.space_group_name_H-M   'P 1'
#
loop_
_entity.id
_entity.type
_entity.pdbx_description
1 polymer ?
#
loop_
_entity_poly.entity_id
_entity_poly.type
_entity_poly.pdbx_seq_one_letter_code
_entity_poly.pdbx_strand_id
1 'polypeptide(L)'
;MAKKYYVVWKGRETGIFMTWAECKAQVDRFNGARYKSFPTLAEAETAFGSSGTPNLNSTPAKSNSIASKKSPKANASKANASNTTKEKLTQQTIDMMPFDIKIFTDGGCEPNPGKAGTGIAVYSANVLSELWYGKYQSFGTNNTAELNGLYEAMLLAKQKLAQGQTVSIYCDSMYAIQCITTWAKSWSAKGWKKSGGEIKNLDLIQPMYSLYLEIKENIDIYHVNGHVGIEGNELADRMSIVAIDSAEEGFVLYSDLSDIDQILGLRTG
;
A
#
# COMPACT_ATOMS: atom_id res chain seq x y z
N MET A 1 -21.57 -9.16 14.99
CA MET A 1 -20.17 -8.77 15.25
C MET A 1 -19.84 -9.06 16.70
N ALA A 2 -18.79 -9.84 16.97
CA ALA A 2 -18.36 -10.12 18.34
C ALA A 2 -17.82 -8.82 18.99
N LYS A 3 -18.28 -8.51 20.21
CA LYS A 3 -17.74 -7.39 20.99
C LYS A 3 -16.28 -7.71 21.35
N LYS A 4 -15.37 -6.75 21.12
CA LYS A 4 -13.96 -6.86 21.47
C LYS A 4 -13.59 -5.75 22.45
N TYR A 5 -12.71 -6.07 23.39
CA TYR A 5 -12.16 -5.13 24.38
C TYR A 5 -10.71 -4.86 24.04
N TYR A 6 -10.26 -3.62 24.19
CA TYR A 6 -8.91 -3.20 23.79
C TYR A 6 -8.14 -2.71 24.99
N VAL A 7 -7.04 -3.37 25.32
CA VAL A 7 -6.16 -2.96 26.41
C VAL A 7 -5.03 -2.12 25.84
N VAL A 8 -4.80 -0.94 26.40
CA VAL A 8 -3.67 -0.06 26.09
C VAL A 8 -2.74 0.00 27.30
N TRP A 9 -1.55 -0.59 27.18
CA TRP A 9 -0.48 -0.52 28.20
C TRP A 9 0.44 0.67 27.98
N LYS A 10 0.52 1.19 26.75
CA LYS A 10 1.29 2.39 26.41
C LYS A 10 0.60 3.13 25.28
N GLY A 11 0.17 4.35 25.55
CA GLY A 11 -0.59 5.22 24.67
C GLY A 11 -0.76 6.60 25.30
N ARG A 12 -1.61 7.45 24.72
CA ARG A 12 -1.98 8.75 25.30
C ARG A 12 -2.70 8.56 26.64
N GLU A 13 -3.66 7.65 26.69
CA GLU A 13 -4.29 7.14 27.91
C GLU A 13 -4.18 5.62 27.95
N THR A 14 -3.85 5.08 29.12
CA THR A 14 -3.80 3.63 29.37
C THR A 14 -5.11 3.17 29.99
N GLY A 15 -5.52 1.94 29.69
CA GLY A 15 -6.78 1.39 30.18
C GLY A 15 -7.41 0.38 29.24
N ILE A 16 -8.67 0.05 29.51
CA ILE A 16 -9.47 -0.89 28.72
C ILE A 16 -10.58 -0.10 28.01
N PHE A 17 -10.62 -0.20 26.70
CA PHE A 17 -11.58 0.49 25.83
C PHE A 17 -12.55 -0.50 25.19
N MET A 18 -13.80 -0.09 25.00
CA MET A 18 -14.87 -0.97 24.50
C MET A 18 -14.99 -0.93 22.97
N THR A 19 -14.40 0.07 22.33
CA THR A 19 -14.42 0.22 20.87
C THR A 19 -13.02 0.41 20.30
N TRP A 20 -12.87 0.05 19.02
CA TRP A 20 -11.62 0.31 18.31
C TRP A 20 -11.37 1.81 18.15
N ALA A 21 -12.41 2.62 17.97
CA ALA A 21 -12.29 4.07 17.82
C ALA A 21 -11.63 4.71 19.05
N GLU A 22 -12.07 4.33 20.25
CA GLU A 22 -11.47 4.77 21.51
C GLU A 22 -10.03 4.30 21.66
N CYS A 23 -9.74 3.01 21.40
CA CYS A 23 -8.38 2.49 21.44
C CYS A 23 -7.45 3.21 20.46
N LYS A 24 -7.90 3.41 19.22
CA LYS A 24 -7.16 4.08 18.15
C LYS A 24 -6.81 5.51 18.54
N ALA A 25 -7.74 6.25 19.17
CA ALA A 25 -7.45 7.60 19.66
C ALA A 25 -6.23 7.65 20.61
N GLN A 26 -5.99 6.56 21.37
CA GLN A 26 -4.88 6.48 22.32
C GLN A 26 -3.55 6.04 21.70
N VAL A 27 -3.58 5.24 20.63
CA VAL A 27 -2.36 4.60 20.09
C VAL A 27 -1.95 5.15 18.72
N ASP A 28 -2.86 5.82 18.01
CA ASP A 28 -2.61 6.35 16.68
C ASP A 28 -1.52 7.43 16.71
N ARG A 29 -0.46 7.19 15.92
CA ARG A 29 0.76 7.99 15.86
C ARG A 29 1.42 8.24 17.22
N PHE A 30 1.20 7.36 18.21
CA PHE A 30 1.88 7.41 19.50
C PHE A 30 3.14 6.54 19.48
N ASN A 31 4.32 7.16 19.69
CA ASN A 31 5.59 6.45 19.57
C ASN A 31 5.75 5.35 20.63
N GLY A 32 5.93 4.11 20.19
CA GLY A 32 6.04 2.95 21.04
C GLY A 32 4.73 2.54 21.74
N ALA A 33 3.59 2.79 21.12
CA ALA A 33 2.30 2.34 21.64
C ALA A 33 2.25 0.81 21.82
N ARG A 34 1.63 0.35 22.92
CA ARG A 34 1.43 -1.07 23.23
C ARG A 34 -0.04 -1.30 23.54
N TYR A 35 -0.72 -2.08 22.70
CA TYR A 35 -2.13 -2.43 22.87
C TYR A 35 -2.44 -3.83 22.32
N LYS A 36 -3.56 -4.42 22.76
CA LYS A 36 -4.05 -5.72 22.28
C LYS A 36 -5.57 -5.83 22.47
N SER A 37 -6.25 -6.53 21.56
CA SER A 37 -7.69 -6.81 21.67
C SER A 37 -7.96 -8.18 22.30
N PHE A 38 -9.03 -8.27 23.09
CA PHE A 38 -9.51 -9.48 23.75
C PHE A 38 -11.00 -9.71 23.46
N PRO A 39 -11.44 -10.98 23.38
CA PRO A 39 -12.83 -11.35 23.14
C PRO A 39 -13.75 -11.10 24.34
N THR A 40 -13.21 -11.04 25.56
CA THR A 40 -14.00 -10.83 26.80
C THR A 40 -13.39 -9.74 27.69
N LEU A 41 -14.23 -9.09 28.50
CA LEU A 41 -13.79 -8.07 29.46
C LEU A 41 -12.84 -8.67 30.51
N ALA A 42 -13.15 -9.88 31.00
CA ALA A 42 -12.35 -10.58 32.00
C ALA A 42 -10.91 -10.86 31.52
N GLU A 43 -10.75 -11.24 30.24
CA GLU A 43 -9.41 -11.42 29.65
C GLU A 43 -8.66 -10.08 29.52
N ALA A 44 -9.37 -9.01 29.15
CA ALA A 44 -8.79 -7.67 29.06
C ALA A 44 -8.32 -7.15 30.43
N GLU A 45 -9.11 -7.37 31.49
CA GLU A 45 -8.77 -7.01 32.88
C GLU A 45 -7.55 -7.79 33.38
N THR A 46 -7.51 -9.10 33.13
CA THR A 46 -6.37 -9.96 33.49
C THR A 46 -5.09 -9.49 32.78
N ALA A 47 -5.21 -9.15 31.49
CA ALA A 47 -4.08 -8.70 30.70
C ALA A 47 -3.60 -7.29 31.08
N PHE A 48 -4.51 -6.40 31.50
CA PHE A 48 -4.14 -5.09 32.04
C PHE A 48 -3.45 -5.19 33.41
N GLY A 49 -3.96 -6.07 34.29
CA GLY A 49 -3.41 -6.28 35.64
C GLY A 49 -2.06 -7.02 35.72
N SER A 50 -1.64 -7.72 34.66
CA SER A 50 -0.40 -8.52 34.64
C SER A 50 0.89 -7.72 34.34
N SER A 51 0.83 -6.38 34.38
CA SER A 51 2.01 -5.50 34.36
C SER A 51 2.05 -4.71 35.67
N GLY A 52 2.91 -5.08 36.63
CA GLY A 52 3.13 -4.30 37.87
C GLY A 52 3.48 -2.84 37.55
N THR A 53 3.07 -1.81 38.31
CA THR A 53 2.72 -1.68 39.75
C THR A 53 1.57 -0.66 39.94
N PRO A 54 0.91 -0.62 41.11
CA PRO A 54 -0.49 -0.18 41.25
C PRO A 54 -0.63 1.33 41.48
N ASN A 55 -1.71 1.91 40.96
CA ASN A 55 -2.44 2.88 41.77
C ASN A 55 -3.94 2.86 41.41
N LEU A 56 -4.70 2.32 42.35
CA LEU A 56 -6.15 2.24 42.36
C LEU A 56 -6.68 3.61 42.80
N ASN A 57 -7.64 4.16 42.07
CA ASN A 57 -8.35 5.37 42.47
C ASN A 57 -9.02 5.17 43.85
N SER A 58 -8.83 6.14 44.74
CA SER A 58 -9.82 6.48 45.77
C SER A 58 -10.00 8.01 45.79
N THR A 59 -11.10 8.47 45.21
CA THR A 59 -11.82 9.74 45.45
C THR A 59 -12.06 10.02 46.95
N PRO A 60 -12.68 11.15 47.39
CA PRO A 60 -12.78 12.53 46.88
C PRO A 60 -12.54 13.60 47.99
N ALA A 61 -12.04 14.81 47.72
CA ALA A 61 -12.34 16.01 48.56
C ALA A 61 -11.74 17.34 48.06
N LYS A 62 -12.59 18.36 48.19
CA LYS A 62 -12.39 19.82 48.28
C LYS A 62 -11.00 20.32 48.72
N SER A 63 -10.48 21.38 48.09
CA SER A 63 -10.58 22.76 48.59
C SER A 63 -9.58 23.73 47.93
N ASN A 64 -10.01 24.99 47.88
CA ASN A 64 -9.35 26.24 47.48
C ASN A 64 -7.82 26.35 47.63
N SER A 65 -7.18 27.05 46.69
CA SER A 65 -6.63 28.43 46.86
C SER A 65 -5.65 28.78 45.72
N ILE A 66 -5.94 29.82 44.92
CA ILE A 66 -5.45 31.21 44.97
C ILE A 66 -4.20 31.46 44.09
N ALA A 67 -4.40 32.37 43.11
CA ALA A 67 -3.46 33.32 42.48
C ALA A 67 -2.26 32.74 41.70
N SER A 68 -1.77 33.26 40.58
CA SER A 68 -1.95 34.46 39.73
C SER A 68 -1.02 34.19 38.51
N LYS A 69 -1.13 34.71 37.28
CA LYS A 69 -1.07 36.11 36.84
C LYS A 69 -0.97 36.08 35.28
N LYS A 70 -1.72 36.98 34.62
CA LYS A 70 -1.39 37.72 33.37
C LYS A 70 -1.20 37.00 32.02
N SER A 71 -2.17 37.24 31.14
CA SER A 71 -2.04 37.48 29.68
C SER A 71 -1.34 38.86 29.41
N PRO A 72 -1.09 39.35 28.17
CA PRO A 72 -1.36 38.80 26.82
C PRO A 72 -0.18 38.99 25.81
N LYS A 73 -0.26 38.37 24.63
CA LYS A 73 0.26 38.99 23.39
C LYS A 73 -0.37 38.36 22.14
N ALA A 74 -1.09 39.21 21.40
CA ALA A 74 -1.51 38.96 20.04
C ALA A 74 -0.31 39.10 19.09
N ASN A 75 -0.25 38.26 18.05
CA ASN A 75 -0.01 38.74 16.69
C ASN A 75 -0.37 37.68 15.64
N ALA A 76 -1.27 38.12 14.74
CA ALA A 76 -1.20 37.97 13.29
C ALA A 76 -1.06 36.57 12.68
N SER A 77 -2.19 36.10 12.15
CA SER A 77 -2.36 35.61 10.78
C SER A 77 -1.19 34.86 10.13
N LYS A 78 -1.33 33.54 10.01
CA LYS A 78 -1.04 32.83 8.75
C LYS A 78 -2.12 31.77 8.54
N ALA A 79 -3.01 32.08 7.60
CA ALA A 79 -4.01 31.18 7.09
C ALA A 79 -3.35 30.00 6.35
N ASN A 80 -3.96 28.83 6.53
CA ASN A 80 -3.98 27.67 5.66
C ASN A 80 -2.65 27.13 5.13
N ALA A 81 -1.95 26.37 5.98
CA ALA A 81 -1.29 25.17 5.49
C ALA A 81 -2.32 24.03 5.56
N SER A 82 -2.85 23.66 4.38
CA SER A 82 -3.67 22.48 4.16
C SER A 82 -3.06 21.29 4.87
N ASN A 83 -3.74 20.81 5.92
CA ASN A 83 -3.51 19.49 6.49
C ASN A 83 -4.12 18.48 5.50
N THR A 84 -3.46 18.26 4.36
CA THR A 84 -3.83 17.20 3.44
C THR A 84 -3.42 15.87 4.08
N THR A 85 -4.37 15.22 4.74
CA THR A 85 -4.39 13.77 4.77
C THR A 85 -4.11 13.30 3.34
N LYS A 86 -3.08 12.48 3.11
CA LYS A 86 -2.89 11.81 1.81
C LYS A 86 -4.15 10.98 1.57
N GLU A 87 -5.11 11.54 0.84
CA GLU A 87 -6.34 10.85 0.49
C GLU A 87 -5.97 9.66 -0.40
N LYS A 88 -6.68 8.55 -0.19
CA LYS A 88 -6.51 7.36 -1.03
C LYS A 88 -6.95 7.72 -2.45
N LEU A 89 -6.21 7.24 -3.44
CA LEU A 89 -6.59 7.41 -4.84
C LEU A 89 -7.92 6.70 -5.11
N THR A 90 -8.74 7.33 -5.94
CA THR A 90 -10.02 6.83 -6.46
C THR A 90 -9.98 6.90 -7.98
N GLN A 91 -10.88 6.19 -8.66
CA GLN A 91 -10.99 6.25 -10.13
C GLN A 91 -11.13 7.69 -10.63
N GLN A 92 -12.05 8.46 -10.05
CA GLN A 92 -12.30 9.87 -10.41
C GLN A 92 -11.04 10.73 -10.30
N THR A 93 -10.28 10.60 -9.22
CA THR A 93 -9.06 11.37 -9.02
C THR A 93 -7.98 10.96 -10.03
N ILE A 94 -7.90 9.67 -10.38
CA ILE A 94 -6.96 9.17 -11.39
C ILE A 94 -7.33 9.70 -12.79
N ASP A 95 -8.61 9.66 -13.17
CA ASP A 95 -9.09 10.13 -14.48
C ASP A 95 -8.78 11.62 -14.71
N MET A 96 -8.82 12.42 -13.64
CA MET A 96 -8.49 13.85 -13.67
C MET A 96 -6.99 14.13 -13.78
N MET A 97 -6.11 13.14 -13.60
CA MET A 97 -4.67 13.35 -13.71
C MET A 97 -4.25 13.57 -15.17
N PRO A 98 -3.35 14.54 -15.44
CA PRO A 98 -3.01 14.99 -16.79
C PRO A 98 -1.96 14.10 -17.47
N PHE A 99 -2.12 12.77 -17.39
CA PHE A 99 -1.27 11.80 -18.08
C PHE A 99 -1.98 11.24 -19.30
N ASP A 100 -1.28 11.22 -20.43
CA ASP A 100 -1.75 10.63 -21.70
C ASP A 100 -1.95 9.12 -21.54
N ILE A 101 -1.01 8.47 -20.83
CA ILE A 101 -0.99 7.03 -20.57
C ILE A 101 -1.03 6.76 -19.07
N LYS A 102 -1.93 5.86 -18.66
CA LYS A 102 -2.07 5.36 -17.30
C LYS A 102 -1.92 3.84 -17.31
N ILE A 103 -0.89 3.33 -16.64
CA ILE A 103 -0.54 1.91 -16.62
C ILE A 103 -0.84 1.36 -15.22
N PHE A 104 -1.73 0.39 -15.12
CA PHE A 104 -2.04 -0.32 -13.88
C PHE A 104 -1.37 -1.68 -13.90
N THR A 105 -0.84 -2.12 -12.77
CA THR A 105 -0.18 -3.41 -12.66
C THR A 105 -0.55 -4.11 -11.36
N ASP A 106 -0.65 -5.43 -11.44
CA ASP A 106 -0.91 -6.32 -10.32
C ASP A 106 -0.23 -7.69 -10.57
N GLY A 107 0.03 -8.45 -9.50
CA GLY A 107 0.60 -9.77 -9.53
C GLY A 107 -0.03 -10.70 -8.50
N GLY A 108 -0.62 -11.80 -8.98
CA GLY A 108 -1.26 -12.81 -8.15
C GLY A 108 -0.39 -14.05 -7.92
N CYS A 109 -0.60 -14.74 -6.79
CA CYS A 109 0.03 -16.03 -6.51
C CYS A 109 -0.83 -16.91 -5.59
N GLU A 110 -1.19 -18.11 -6.07
CA GLU A 110 -2.03 -19.05 -5.31
C GLU A 110 -1.60 -20.53 -5.48
N PRO A 111 -1.33 -21.26 -4.37
CA PRO A 111 -1.00 -20.74 -3.03
C PRO A 111 0.30 -19.90 -3.06
N ASN A 112 0.75 -19.35 -1.93
CA ASN A 112 1.99 -18.55 -1.86
C ASN A 112 3.03 -19.20 -0.92
N PRO A 113 4.14 -19.79 -1.43
CA PRO A 113 4.53 -19.91 -2.83
C PRO A 113 3.65 -20.91 -3.62
N GLY A 114 3.59 -20.75 -4.93
CA GLY A 114 2.76 -21.56 -5.81
C GLY A 114 2.69 -20.99 -7.22
N LYS A 115 1.55 -21.14 -7.91
CA LYS A 115 1.37 -20.60 -9.25
C LYS A 115 1.26 -19.09 -9.18
N ALA A 116 2.12 -18.38 -9.88
CA ALA A 116 2.16 -16.93 -9.89
C ALA A 116 2.06 -16.40 -11.32
N GLY A 117 1.47 -15.22 -11.48
CA GLY A 117 1.31 -14.56 -12.76
C GLY A 117 1.10 -13.06 -12.59
N THR A 118 1.27 -12.32 -13.68
CA THR A 118 1.29 -10.86 -13.70
C THR A 118 0.28 -10.34 -14.72
N GLY A 119 -0.37 -9.22 -14.39
CA GLY A 119 -1.29 -8.54 -15.28
C GLY A 119 -1.07 -7.03 -15.33
N ILE A 120 -1.36 -6.43 -16.49
CA ILE A 120 -1.32 -4.99 -16.71
C ILE A 120 -2.56 -4.53 -17.48
N ALA A 121 -3.07 -3.36 -17.11
CA ALA A 121 -4.03 -2.61 -17.90
C ALA A 121 -3.46 -1.25 -18.29
N VAL A 122 -3.58 -0.88 -19.57
CA VAL A 122 -3.09 0.40 -20.10
C VAL A 122 -4.28 1.20 -20.61
N TYR A 123 -4.39 2.44 -20.14
CA TYR A 123 -5.37 3.40 -20.62
C TYR A 123 -4.67 4.51 -21.37
N SER A 124 -5.24 4.90 -22.51
CA SER A 124 -4.86 6.10 -23.26
C SER A 124 -6.04 7.06 -23.27
N ALA A 125 -5.80 8.30 -22.83
CA ALA A 125 -6.86 9.31 -22.68
C ALA A 125 -8.09 8.79 -21.89
N ASN A 126 -7.85 8.03 -20.81
CA ASN A 126 -8.85 7.38 -19.96
C ASN A 126 -9.74 6.34 -20.66
N VAL A 127 -9.33 5.84 -21.82
CA VAL A 127 -9.96 4.71 -22.50
C VAL A 127 -9.02 3.51 -22.43
N LEU A 128 -9.54 2.35 -22.02
CA LEU A 128 -8.77 1.11 -22.01
C LEU A 128 -8.24 0.84 -23.43
N SER A 129 -6.92 0.77 -23.57
CA SER A 129 -6.26 0.60 -24.85
C SER A 129 -5.57 -0.76 -24.99
N GLU A 130 -5.04 -1.30 -23.89
CA GLU A 130 -4.30 -2.57 -23.89
C GLU A 130 -4.51 -3.31 -22.57
N LEU A 131 -4.59 -4.63 -22.66
CA LEU A 131 -4.48 -5.53 -21.51
C LEU A 131 -3.33 -6.49 -21.79
N TRP A 132 -2.50 -6.75 -20.79
CA TRP A 132 -1.36 -7.67 -20.92
C TRP A 132 -1.37 -8.65 -19.77
N TYR A 133 -0.94 -9.88 -20.07
CA TYR A 133 -0.84 -10.93 -19.07
C TYR A 133 0.39 -11.81 -19.33
N GLY A 134 0.85 -12.50 -18.29
CA GLY A 134 1.81 -13.56 -18.41
C GLY A 134 2.81 -13.60 -17.25
N LYS A 135 4.09 -13.84 -17.54
CA LYS A 135 5.13 -14.07 -16.53
C LYS A 135 4.78 -15.20 -15.56
N TYR A 136 4.10 -16.22 -16.09
CA TYR A 136 3.72 -17.38 -15.30
C TYR A 136 4.95 -18.03 -14.65
N GLN A 137 4.81 -18.38 -13.38
CA GLN A 137 5.77 -19.19 -12.65
C GLN A 137 5.00 -20.32 -11.95
N SER A 138 5.37 -21.57 -12.20
CA SER A 138 4.75 -22.72 -11.53
C SER A 138 5.01 -22.75 -10.02
N PHE A 139 6.11 -22.12 -9.58
CA PHE A 139 6.51 -22.01 -8.18
C PHE A 139 7.11 -20.63 -7.88
N GLY A 140 6.29 -19.60 -8.07
CA GLY A 140 6.59 -18.21 -7.74
C GLY A 140 6.08 -17.79 -6.36
N THR A 141 6.14 -16.49 -6.09
CA THR A 141 5.54 -15.85 -4.91
C THR A 141 4.77 -14.61 -5.35
N ASN A 142 3.85 -14.12 -4.51
CA ASN A 142 3.15 -12.86 -4.77
C ASN A 142 4.15 -11.73 -5.01
N ASN A 143 5.18 -11.63 -4.16
CA ASN A 143 6.22 -10.61 -4.28
C ASN A 143 6.96 -10.66 -5.64
N THR A 144 7.18 -11.84 -6.21
CA THR A 144 7.85 -11.99 -7.50
C THR A 144 6.92 -11.58 -8.65
N ALA A 145 5.64 -11.97 -8.59
CA ALA A 145 4.62 -11.54 -9.57
C ALA A 145 4.44 -10.03 -9.60
N GLU A 146 4.42 -9.40 -8.42
CA GLU A 146 4.27 -7.96 -8.25
C GLU A 146 5.48 -7.16 -8.75
N LEU A 147 6.69 -7.69 -8.51
CA LEU A 147 7.91 -7.12 -9.09
C LEU A 147 7.92 -7.25 -10.62
N ASN A 148 7.51 -8.40 -11.16
CA ASN A 148 7.37 -8.58 -12.60
C ASN A 148 6.37 -7.58 -13.20
N GLY A 149 5.24 -7.36 -12.53
CA GLY A 149 4.24 -6.38 -12.95
C GLY A 149 4.79 -4.97 -13.04
N LEU A 150 5.41 -4.49 -11.96
CA LEU A 150 6.02 -3.17 -11.97
C LEU A 150 7.16 -3.07 -13.01
N TYR A 151 7.89 -4.16 -13.26
CA TYR A 151 8.96 -4.17 -14.26
C TYR A 151 8.41 -4.01 -15.68
N GLU A 152 7.42 -4.82 -16.05
CA GLU A 152 6.78 -4.77 -17.36
C GLU A 152 6.07 -3.43 -17.58
N ALA A 153 5.44 -2.87 -16.53
CA ALA A 153 4.84 -1.53 -16.58
C ALA A 153 5.88 -0.45 -16.87
N MET A 154 7.07 -0.51 -16.27
CA MET A 154 8.17 0.42 -16.56
C MET A 154 8.74 0.23 -17.97
N LEU A 155 8.78 -1.00 -18.50
CA LEU A 155 9.20 -1.27 -19.87
C LEU A 155 8.22 -0.67 -20.88
N LEU A 156 6.92 -0.86 -20.67
CA LEU A 156 5.88 -0.21 -21.46
C LEU A 156 5.95 1.32 -21.34
N ALA A 157 6.12 1.85 -20.12
CA ALA A 157 6.28 3.28 -19.90
C ALA A 157 7.44 3.87 -20.70
N LYS A 158 8.60 3.20 -20.72
CA LYS A 158 9.75 3.62 -21.53
C LYS A 158 9.42 3.71 -23.02
N GLN A 159 8.64 2.75 -23.55
CA GLN A 159 8.22 2.77 -24.96
C GLN A 159 7.27 3.95 -25.25
N LYS A 160 6.30 4.21 -24.37
CA LYS A 160 5.33 5.31 -24.52
C LYS A 160 6.00 6.69 -24.36
N LEU A 161 6.94 6.81 -23.43
CA LEU A 161 7.79 8.00 -23.28
C LEU A 161 8.60 8.30 -24.54
N ALA A 162 9.15 7.28 -25.20
CA ALA A 162 9.88 7.45 -26.46
C ALA A 162 8.98 7.95 -27.61
N GLN A 163 7.66 7.81 -27.47
CA GLN A 163 6.66 8.37 -28.39
C GLN A 163 6.19 9.78 -28.00
N GLY A 164 6.79 10.38 -26.95
CA GLY A 164 6.47 11.72 -26.48
C GLY A 164 5.23 11.81 -25.58
N GLN A 165 4.73 10.67 -25.08
CA GLN A 165 3.56 10.64 -24.19
C GLN A 165 3.96 10.83 -22.73
N THR A 166 3.09 11.45 -21.95
CA THR A 166 3.21 11.50 -20.48
C THR A 166 2.65 10.22 -19.86
N VAL A 167 3.34 9.67 -18.85
CA VAL A 167 3.02 8.34 -18.30
C VAL A 167 2.93 8.36 -16.78
N SER A 168 1.88 7.75 -16.24
CA SER A 168 1.81 7.35 -14.83
C SER A 168 1.63 5.83 -14.68
N ILE A 169 2.22 5.27 -13.62
CA ILE A 169 2.11 3.86 -13.25
C ILE A 169 1.38 3.76 -11.91
N TYR A 170 0.43 2.85 -11.81
CA TYR A 170 -0.36 2.54 -10.62
C TYR A 170 -0.12 1.08 -10.24
N CYS A 171 0.38 0.87 -9.02
CA CYS A 171 0.73 -0.46 -8.50
C CYS A 171 0.18 -0.57 -7.08
N ASP A 172 -0.48 -1.65 -6.74
CA ASP A 172 -0.97 -1.93 -5.38
C ASP A 172 0.06 -2.63 -4.49
N SER A 173 1.18 -3.08 -5.05
CA SER A 173 2.31 -3.58 -4.29
C SER A 173 3.19 -2.48 -3.72
N MET A 174 2.91 -2.07 -2.49
CA MET A 174 3.85 -1.25 -1.72
C MET A 174 5.24 -1.91 -1.60
N TYR A 175 5.30 -3.25 -1.58
CA TYR A 175 6.56 -4.00 -1.60
C TYR A 175 7.37 -3.72 -2.87
N ALA A 176 6.77 -3.87 -4.07
CA ALA A 176 7.46 -3.64 -5.33
C ALA A 176 7.91 -2.17 -5.46
N ILE A 177 7.03 -1.22 -5.11
CA ILE A 177 7.34 0.22 -5.12
C ILE A 177 8.52 0.52 -4.20
N GLN A 178 8.51 0.04 -2.95
CA GLN A 178 9.60 0.31 -2.00
C GLN A 178 10.91 -0.38 -2.39
N CYS A 179 10.85 -1.60 -2.94
CA CYS A 179 12.00 -2.31 -3.49
C CYS A 179 12.79 -1.41 -4.45
N ILE A 180 12.11 -0.77 -5.40
CA ILE A 180 12.76 0.00 -6.45
C ILE A 180 13.06 1.45 -6.04
N THR A 181 12.09 2.13 -5.43
CA THR A 181 12.21 3.57 -5.13
C THR A 181 13.08 3.87 -3.91
N THR A 182 13.17 2.93 -2.96
CA THR A 182 13.80 3.16 -1.66
C THR A 182 14.96 2.20 -1.39
N TRP A 183 14.70 0.89 -1.42
CA TRP A 183 15.67 -0.10 -0.93
C TRP A 183 16.81 -0.35 -1.92
N ALA A 184 16.50 -0.49 -3.21
CA ALA A 184 17.48 -0.74 -4.26
C ALA A 184 18.58 0.33 -4.30
N LYS A 185 18.27 1.60 -4.00
CA LYS A 185 19.27 2.66 -3.85
C LYS A 185 20.32 2.31 -2.79
N SER A 186 19.89 1.87 -1.61
CA SER A 186 20.81 1.50 -0.53
C SER A 186 21.58 0.22 -0.84
N TRP A 187 20.91 -0.77 -1.44
CA TRP A 187 21.52 -2.04 -1.81
C TRP A 187 22.57 -1.86 -2.90
N SER A 188 22.25 -1.11 -3.96
CA SER A 188 23.17 -0.78 -5.05
C SER A 188 24.44 -0.10 -4.53
N ALA A 189 24.30 0.89 -3.63
CA ALA A 189 25.43 1.57 -2.99
C ALA A 189 26.31 0.64 -2.12
N LYS A 190 25.77 -0.51 -1.68
CA LYS A 190 26.47 -1.52 -0.87
C LYS A 190 26.89 -2.74 -1.70
N GLY A 191 26.93 -2.62 -3.03
CA GLY A 191 27.30 -3.71 -3.92
C GLY A 191 26.32 -4.89 -3.86
N TRP A 192 25.02 -4.61 -3.68
CA TRP A 192 23.92 -5.57 -3.61
C TRP A 192 24.04 -6.58 -2.48
N LYS A 193 24.50 -6.11 -1.32
CA LYS A 193 24.60 -6.89 -0.08
C LYS A 193 23.80 -6.23 1.04
N LYS A 194 23.22 -7.04 1.94
CA LYS A 194 22.63 -6.57 3.20
C LYS A 194 23.17 -7.38 4.37
N SER A 195 23.20 -6.77 5.55
CA SER A 195 23.75 -7.37 6.78
C SER A 195 23.00 -8.62 7.26
N GLY A 196 21.74 -8.78 6.84
CA GLY A 196 20.86 -9.90 7.23
C GLY A 196 20.72 -11.00 6.17
N GLY A 197 21.72 -11.21 5.31
CA GLY A 197 21.73 -12.28 4.30
C GLY A 197 21.43 -11.81 2.89
N GLU A 198 20.93 -12.72 2.04
CA GLU A 198 20.66 -12.44 0.62
C GLU A 198 19.47 -11.51 0.39
N ILE A 199 19.55 -10.66 -0.63
CA ILE A 199 18.42 -9.89 -1.11
C ILE A 199 17.58 -10.82 -1.98
N LYS A 200 16.34 -11.13 -1.57
CA LYS A 200 15.43 -11.96 -2.37
C LYS A 200 15.07 -11.24 -3.67
N ASN A 201 14.89 -11.99 -4.75
CA ASN A 201 14.55 -11.49 -6.08
C ASN A 201 15.60 -10.54 -6.68
N LEU A 202 16.87 -10.64 -6.25
CA LEU A 202 17.92 -9.71 -6.66
C LEU A 202 18.11 -9.66 -8.18
N ASP A 203 18.08 -10.82 -8.84
CA ASP A 203 18.25 -10.94 -10.30
C ASP A 203 17.18 -10.17 -11.09
N LEU A 204 16.00 -9.98 -10.49
CA LEU A 204 14.92 -9.16 -11.05
C LEU A 204 15.05 -7.69 -10.63
N ILE A 205 15.37 -7.43 -9.37
CA ILE A 205 15.48 -6.07 -8.82
C ILE A 205 16.61 -5.26 -9.46
N GLN A 206 17.74 -5.89 -9.80
CA GLN A 206 18.87 -5.21 -10.44
C GLN A 206 18.50 -4.56 -11.79
N PRO A 207 18.00 -5.31 -12.79
CA PRO A 207 17.59 -4.71 -14.07
C PRO A 207 16.41 -3.74 -13.91
N MET A 208 15.46 -4.03 -13.02
CA MET A 208 14.37 -3.10 -12.70
C MET A 208 14.89 -1.75 -12.19
N TYR A 209 15.86 -1.76 -11.26
CA TYR A 209 16.41 -0.53 -10.70
C TYR A 209 17.20 0.26 -11.74
N SER A 210 17.95 -0.41 -12.60
CA SER A 210 18.61 0.23 -13.75
C SER A 210 17.61 0.92 -14.68
N LEU A 211 16.51 0.25 -15.03
CA LEU A 211 15.45 0.84 -15.84
C LEU A 211 14.78 2.02 -15.13
N TYR A 212 14.47 1.88 -13.84
CA TYR A 212 13.90 2.95 -13.04
C TYR A 212 14.79 4.20 -13.05
N LEU A 213 16.11 4.05 -12.86
CA LEU A 213 17.03 5.18 -12.90
C LEU A 213 17.03 5.91 -14.25
N GLU A 214 16.79 5.19 -15.34
CA GLU A 214 16.70 5.75 -16.70
C GLU A 214 15.44 6.61 -16.89
N ILE A 215 14.30 6.19 -16.33
CA ILE A 215 12.99 6.81 -16.64
C ILE A 215 12.37 7.61 -15.49
N LYS A 216 12.90 7.54 -14.26
CA LYS A 216 12.26 8.11 -13.05
C LYS A 216 11.99 9.61 -13.07
N GLU A 217 12.67 10.39 -13.92
CA GLU A 217 12.40 11.83 -14.05
C GLU A 217 11.20 12.13 -14.95
N ASN A 218 10.70 11.12 -15.68
CA ASN A 218 9.62 11.26 -16.66
C ASN A 218 8.40 10.39 -16.36
N ILE A 219 8.40 9.63 -15.25
CA ILE A 219 7.27 8.83 -14.81
C ILE A 219 6.86 9.19 -13.38
N ASP A 220 5.57 9.04 -13.09
CA ASP A 220 5.07 9.01 -11.73
C ASP A 220 4.59 7.61 -11.35
N ILE A 221 5.02 7.10 -10.19
CA ILE A 221 4.57 5.81 -9.65
C ILE A 221 3.68 6.06 -8.44
N TYR A 222 2.43 5.65 -8.54
CA TYR A 222 1.42 5.79 -7.50
C TYR A 222 1.07 4.43 -6.89
N HIS A 223 0.84 4.46 -5.58
CA HIS A 223 0.23 3.32 -4.89
C HIS A 223 -1.29 3.42 -4.94
N VAL A 224 -1.94 2.39 -5.46
CA VAL A 224 -3.39 2.19 -5.37
C VAL A 224 -3.69 1.09 -4.36
N ASN A 225 -4.91 0.99 -3.83
CA ASN A 225 -5.25 -0.16 -3.00
C ASN A 225 -5.89 -1.21 -3.91
N GLY A 226 -5.55 -2.48 -3.70
CA GLY A 226 -6.26 -3.58 -4.36
C GLY A 226 -7.74 -3.62 -4.00
N HIS A 227 -8.58 -4.02 -4.96
CA HIS A 227 -10.02 -4.29 -4.79
C HIS A 227 -10.86 -3.15 -4.19
N VAL A 228 -10.61 -1.90 -4.63
CA VAL A 228 -11.37 -0.72 -4.17
C VAL A 228 -12.20 -0.04 -5.28
N GLY A 229 -12.48 -0.71 -6.40
CA GLY A 229 -13.28 -0.13 -7.50
C GLY A 229 -12.48 0.76 -8.45
N ILE A 230 -11.17 0.54 -8.56
CA ILE A 230 -10.36 1.18 -9.62
C ILE A 230 -10.27 0.18 -10.76
N GLU A 231 -10.99 0.46 -11.85
CA GLU A 231 -11.20 -0.47 -12.97
C GLU A 231 -9.88 -1.00 -13.52
N GLY A 232 -8.90 -0.12 -13.74
CA GLY A 232 -7.59 -0.53 -14.25
C GLY A 232 -6.82 -1.47 -13.32
N ASN A 233 -6.94 -1.32 -11.99
CA ASN A 233 -6.30 -2.26 -11.06
C ASN A 233 -7.06 -3.59 -11.03
N GLU A 234 -8.38 -3.56 -11.11
CA GLU A 234 -9.18 -4.78 -11.14
C GLU A 234 -8.94 -5.57 -12.43
N LEU A 235 -8.79 -4.90 -13.57
CA LEU A 235 -8.40 -5.55 -14.82
C LEU A 235 -6.98 -6.13 -14.74
N ALA A 236 -6.02 -5.42 -14.13
CA ALA A 236 -4.67 -5.94 -13.91
C ALA A 236 -4.69 -7.21 -13.03
N ASP A 237 -5.47 -7.22 -11.94
CA ASP A 237 -5.72 -8.41 -11.11
C ASP A 237 -6.24 -9.58 -11.97
N ARG A 238 -7.28 -9.34 -12.79
CA ARG A 238 -7.83 -10.38 -13.68
C ARG A 238 -6.84 -10.88 -14.70
N MET A 239 -5.99 -10.01 -15.24
CA MET A 239 -4.94 -10.42 -16.16
C MET A 239 -3.89 -11.30 -15.46
N SER A 240 -3.59 -11.06 -14.18
CA SER A 240 -2.72 -11.95 -13.40
C SER A 240 -3.30 -13.36 -13.28
N ILE A 241 -4.62 -13.46 -13.14
CA ILE A 241 -5.35 -14.74 -13.11
C ILE A 241 -5.33 -15.41 -14.48
N VAL A 242 -5.58 -14.68 -15.56
CA VAL A 242 -5.47 -15.21 -16.93
C VAL A 242 -4.07 -15.80 -17.16
N ALA A 243 -3.02 -15.14 -16.69
CA ALA A 243 -1.65 -15.66 -16.76
C ALA A 243 -1.48 -16.99 -16.01
N ILE A 244 -2.04 -17.10 -14.80
CA ILE A 244 -1.98 -18.32 -13.98
C ILE A 244 -2.75 -19.48 -14.63
N ASP A 245 -3.95 -19.20 -15.12
CA ASP A 245 -4.86 -20.22 -15.65
C ASP A 245 -4.41 -20.71 -17.04
N SER A 246 -3.84 -19.83 -17.85
CA SER A 246 -3.25 -20.17 -19.16
C SER A 246 -1.81 -20.71 -19.08
N ALA A 247 -1.15 -20.55 -17.93
CA ALA A 247 0.28 -20.84 -17.74
C ALA A 247 1.20 -20.13 -18.76
N GLU A 248 0.87 -18.88 -19.10
CA GLU A 248 1.61 -18.08 -20.08
C GLU A 248 2.91 -17.52 -19.48
N GLU A 249 4.05 -18.11 -19.88
CA GLU A 249 5.39 -17.69 -19.43
C GLU A 249 5.85 -16.39 -20.09
N GLY A 250 5.41 -16.14 -21.33
CA GLY A 250 5.67 -14.89 -22.04
C GLY A 250 4.94 -13.71 -21.40
N PHE A 251 5.13 -12.51 -21.93
CA PHE A 251 4.27 -11.37 -21.58
C PHE A 251 3.57 -10.91 -22.85
N VAL A 252 2.27 -11.16 -22.92
CA VAL A 252 1.51 -11.13 -24.18
C VAL A 252 0.33 -10.18 -24.08
N LEU A 253 0.00 -9.57 -25.22
CA LEU A 253 -1.15 -8.69 -25.35
C LEU A 253 -2.43 -9.54 -25.39
N TYR A 254 -3.41 -9.22 -24.56
CA TYR A 254 -4.73 -9.82 -24.59
C TYR A 254 -5.49 -9.32 -25.82
N SER A 255 -6.09 -10.26 -26.56
CA SER A 255 -6.58 -10.00 -27.92
C SER A 255 -7.98 -9.41 -28.00
N ASP A 256 -8.79 -9.52 -26.95
CA ASP A 256 -10.20 -9.10 -26.96
C ASP A 256 -10.50 -8.10 -25.84
N LEU A 257 -10.82 -6.86 -26.21
CA LEU A 257 -11.23 -5.81 -25.27
C LEU A 257 -12.73 -5.48 -25.40
N SER A 258 -13.50 -6.30 -26.11
CA SER A 258 -14.88 -5.99 -26.47
C SER A 258 -15.88 -6.13 -25.31
N ASP A 259 -15.55 -6.93 -24.29
CA ASP A 259 -16.42 -7.18 -23.14
C ASP A 259 -15.64 -7.06 -21.81
N ILE A 260 -15.51 -5.82 -21.33
CA ILE A 260 -14.85 -5.50 -20.05
C ILE A 260 -15.58 -6.16 -18.88
N ASP A 261 -16.91 -6.22 -18.91
CA ASP A 261 -17.72 -6.82 -17.84
C ASP A 261 -17.46 -8.32 -17.72
N GLN A 262 -17.30 -9.02 -18.85
CA GLN A 262 -16.89 -10.43 -18.86
C GLN A 262 -15.52 -10.61 -18.21
N ILE A 263 -14.55 -9.75 -18.53
CA ILE A 263 -13.20 -9.82 -17.95
C ILE A 263 -13.24 -9.56 -16.44
N LEU A 264 -13.94 -8.52 -16.00
CA LEU A 264 -14.12 -8.18 -14.58
C LEU A 264 -14.88 -9.27 -13.82
N GLY A 265 -15.72 -10.06 -14.50
CA GLY A 265 -16.43 -11.22 -13.99
C GLY A 265 -15.56 -12.47 -13.78
N LEU A 266 -14.31 -12.49 -14.26
CA LEU A 266 -13.35 -13.55 -13.93
C LEU A 266 -13.06 -13.57 -12.42
N ARG A 267 -12.54 -14.69 -11.91
CA ARG A 267 -12.14 -14.78 -10.50
C ARG A 267 -11.03 -13.76 -10.19
N THR A 268 -11.02 -13.28 -8.95
CA THR A 268 -9.97 -12.40 -8.43
C THR A 268 -8.74 -13.22 -7.99
N GLY A 269 -7.57 -12.57 -7.95
CA GLY A 269 -6.37 -13.06 -7.27
C GLY A 269 -6.47 -13.13 -5.75
#